data_AF-A0A369KL68-F1
#
_entry.id   AF-A0A369KL68-F1
#
_cell.length_a   1.000
_cell.length_b   1.000
_cell.length_c   1.000
_cell.angle_alpha   90.00
_cell.angle_beta   90.00
_cell.angle_gamma   90.00
#
_symmetry.space_group_name_H-M   'P 1'
#
loop_
_entity.id
_entity.type
_entity.pdbx_description
1 polymer ?
#
loop_
_entity_poly.entity_id
_entity_poly.type
_entity_poly.pdbx_seq_one_letter_code
_entity_poly.pdbx_strand_id
1 'polypeptide(L)'
;MNDVSHVAYRYAALFYSIIAAYFWYLFYSLWVFLGKNYLPQDVSNIFSIQNSNFYAVSIGIATLLTTIVVGSLLAHKKLKEFIVDVGDELSRVAWPTLKEAQKTTVIVIALVIVSSIVLFFADTVFLRIINLIMSTAA
;
A
#
# COMPACT_ATOMS: atom_id res chain seq x y z
N MET A 1 -32.83 2.37 -4.68
CA MET A 1 -31.98 2.21 -3.48
C MET A 1 -31.47 0.77 -3.26
N ASN A 2 -31.47 -0.15 -4.25
CA ASN A 2 -31.26 -1.59 -3.96
C ASN A 2 -30.23 -2.40 -4.78
N ASP A 3 -29.56 -1.86 -5.81
CA ASP A 3 -28.56 -2.66 -6.56
C ASP A 3 -27.10 -2.32 -6.20
N VAL A 4 -26.81 -1.06 -5.90
CA VAL A 4 -25.46 -0.60 -5.56
C VAL A 4 -25.00 -1.17 -4.20
N SER A 5 -25.93 -1.39 -3.26
CA SER A 5 -25.63 -1.91 -1.91
C SER A 5 -25.12 -3.35 -1.92
N HIS A 6 -25.72 -4.23 -2.74
CA HIS A 6 -25.29 -5.63 -2.84
C HIS A 6 -23.91 -5.76 -3.49
N VAL A 7 -23.66 -4.98 -4.54
CA VAL A 7 -22.37 -4.98 -5.23
C VAL A 7 -21.27 -4.38 -4.34
N ALA A 8 -21.55 -3.28 -3.64
CA ALA A 8 -20.64 -2.68 -2.66
C ALA A 8 -20.32 -3.65 -1.51
N TYR A 9 -21.30 -4.40 -1.00
CA TYR A 9 -21.09 -5.38 0.06
C TYR A 9 -20.17 -6.54 -0.39
N ARG A 10 -20.29 -6.98 -1.64
CA ARG A 10 -19.40 -8.01 -2.22
C ARG A 10 -17.96 -7.51 -2.33
N TYR A 11 -17.75 -6.27 -2.79
CA TYR A 11 -16.41 -5.69 -2.86
C TYR A 11 -15.81 -5.41 -1.48
N ALA A 12 -16.62 -4.95 -0.53
CA ALA A 12 -16.19 -4.79 0.86
C ALA A 12 -15.77 -6.14 1.46
N ALA A 13 -16.55 -7.21 1.25
CA ALA A 13 -16.21 -8.54 1.73
C ALA A 13 -14.89 -9.07 1.14
N LEU A 14 -14.66 -8.85 -0.16
CA LEU A 14 -13.39 -9.20 -0.81
C LEU A 14 -12.22 -8.39 -0.22
N PHE A 15 -12.39 -7.10 -0.02
CA PHE A 15 -11.36 -6.23 0.58
C PHE A 15 -11.01 -6.67 2.01
N TYR A 16 -12.02 -6.95 2.84
CA TYR A 16 -11.81 -7.49 4.18
C TYR A 16 -11.12 -8.87 4.16
N SER A 17 -11.46 -9.74 3.21
CA SER A 17 -10.81 -11.04 3.07
C SER A 17 -9.32 -10.93 2.69
N ILE A 18 -8.97 -9.96 1.83
CA ILE A 18 -7.59 -9.69 1.42
C ILE A 18 -6.79 -9.13 2.60
N ILE A 19 -7.36 -8.18 3.35
CA ILE A 19 -6.73 -7.63 4.56
C ILE A 19 -6.51 -8.73 5.61
N ALA A 20 -7.50 -9.58 5.84
CA ALA A 20 -7.39 -10.68 6.80
C ALA A 20 -6.30 -11.68 6.38
N ALA A 21 -6.20 -12.02 5.09
CA ALA A 21 -5.15 -12.89 4.57
C ALA A 21 -3.75 -12.28 4.70
N TYR A 22 -3.61 -10.97 4.44
CA TYR A 22 -2.33 -10.29 4.58
C TYR A 22 -1.91 -10.16 6.05
N PHE A 23 -2.86 -9.86 6.94
CA PHE A 23 -2.63 -9.84 8.38
C PHE A 23 -2.20 -11.22 8.91
N TRP A 24 -2.85 -12.29 8.43
CA TRP A 24 -2.46 -13.68 8.71
C TRP A 24 -1.00 -13.95 8.34
N TYR A 25 -0.63 -13.58 7.10
CA TYR A 25 0.71 -13.80 6.59
C TYR A 25 1.78 -13.01 7.36
N LEU A 26 1.53 -11.72 7.62
CA LEU A 26 2.45 -10.88 8.39
C LEU A 26 2.63 -11.39 9.81
N PHE A 27 1.54 -11.77 10.48
CA PHE A 27 1.59 -12.28 11.84
C PHE A 27 2.35 -13.61 11.91
N TYR A 28 2.08 -14.54 10.98
CA TYR A 28 2.82 -15.80 10.91
C TYR A 28 4.32 -15.58 10.66
N SER A 29 4.67 -14.70 9.71
CA SER A 29 6.05 -14.36 9.41
C SER A 29 6.76 -13.74 10.62
N LEU A 30 6.11 -12.80 11.31
CA LEU A 30 6.63 -12.16 12.52
C LEU A 30 6.83 -13.18 13.64
N TRP A 31 5.87 -14.09 13.83
CA TRP A 31 5.92 -15.10 14.90
C TRP A 31 7.06 -16.10 14.68
N VAL A 32 7.23 -16.59 13.46
CA VAL A 32 8.35 -17.49 13.10
C VAL A 32 9.70 -16.77 13.24
N PHE A 33 9.78 -15.50 12.83
CA PHE A 33 10.99 -14.70 12.95
C PHE A 33 11.36 -14.40 14.42
N LEU A 34 10.41 -13.94 15.23
CA LEU A 34 10.60 -13.67 16.66
C LEU A 34 10.96 -14.94 17.43
N GLY A 35 10.27 -16.03 17.14
CA GLY A 35 10.49 -17.33 17.78
C GLY A 35 11.89 -17.90 17.51
N LYS A 36 12.43 -17.65 16.31
CA LYS A 36 13.78 -18.09 15.95
C LYS A 36 14.90 -17.21 16.52
N ASN A 37 14.67 -15.90 16.63
CA ASN A 37 15.75 -14.93 16.85
C ASN A 37 15.80 -14.31 18.26
N TYR A 38 14.67 -14.19 18.95
CA TYR A 38 14.57 -13.39 20.19
C TYR A 38 14.06 -14.16 21.41
N LEU A 39 13.42 -15.31 21.23
CA LEU A 39 13.01 -16.13 22.37
C LEU A 39 14.22 -16.93 22.91
N PRO A 40 14.58 -16.78 24.20
CA PRO A 40 15.66 -17.57 24.80
C PRO A 40 15.33 -19.06 24.71
N GLN A 41 16.31 -19.88 24.31
CA GLN A 41 16.13 -21.32 24.15
C GLN A 41 15.70 -22.01 25.47
N ASP A 42 15.80 -21.36 26.63
CA ASP A 42 15.30 -21.90 27.90
C ASP A 42 13.79 -21.70 28.15
N VAL A 43 13.14 -20.70 27.52
CA VAL A 43 11.66 -20.66 27.51
C VAL A 43 11.08 -21.74 26.61
N SER A 44 11.90 -22.35 25.75
CA SER A 44 11.52 -23.54 25.01
C SER A 44 11.18 -24.72 25.91
N ASN A 45 11.47 -24.71 27.22
CA ASN A 45 11.04 -25.79 28.13
C ASN A 45 9.59 -25.62 28.63
N ILE A 46 9.06 -24.40 28.66
CA ILE A 46 7.61 -24.13 28.85
C ILE A 46 6.86 -24.27 27.50
N PHE A 47 7.56 -24.05 26.40
CA PHE A 47 7.09 -24.25 25.03
C PHE A 47 7.65 -25.52 24.36
N SER A 48 8.06 -26.55 25.14
CA SER A 48 8.85 -27.74 24.70
C SER A 48 8.05 -28.78 23.95
N ILE A 49 7.15 -28.31 23.11
CA ILE A 49 6.54 -29.13 22.09
C ILE A 49 7.53 -29.09 20.89
N GLN A 50 8.72 -29.67 21.05
CA GLN A 50 9.53 -30.13 19.91
C GLN A 50 8.88 -31.42 19.37
N ASN A 51 7.61 -31.28 18.99
CA ASN A 51 6.73 -32.29 18.46
C ASN A 51 5.93 -31.57 17.36
N SER A 52 5.51 -32.29 16.33
CA SER A 52 4.60 -31.84 15.26
C SER A 52 3.44 -30.93 15.76
N ASN A 53 3.03 -31.13 17.02
CA ASN A 53 2.00 -30.37 17.72
C ASN A 53 2.32 -28.88 18.01
N PHE A 54 3.57 -28.39 18.02
CA PHE A 54 3.85 -26.97 18.32
C PHE A 54 3.53 -26.04 17.16
N TYR A 55 3.90 -26.47 15.96
CA TYR A 55 3.48 -25.80 14.75
C TYR A 55 1.95 -25.79 14.66
N ALA A 56 1.27 -26.88 15.04
CA ALA A 56 -0.19 -26.92 15.07
C ALA A 56 -0.81 -26.00 16.13
N VAL A 57 -0.29 -25.97 17.37
CA VAL A 57 -0.79 -25.12 18.46
C VAL A 57 -0.54 -23.64 18.18
N SER A 58 0.64 -23.28 17.66
CA SER A 58 0.96 -21.89 17.30
C SER A 58 0.09 -21.38 16.15
N ILE A 59 -0.14 -22.21 15.12
CA ILE A 59 -1.12 -21.90 14.06
C ILE A 59 -2.51 -21.73 14.65
N GLY A 60 -2.94 -22.59 15.59
CA GLY A 60 -4.23 -22.48 16.27
C GLY A 60 -4.41 -21.19 17.08
N ILE A 61 -3.38 -20.77 17.83
CA ILE A 61 -3.42 -19.51 18.60
C ILE A 61 -3.44 -18.31 17.65
N ALA A 62 -2.62 -18.35 16.60
CA ALA A 62 -2.63 -17.31 15.59
C ALA A 62 -4.02 -17.20 14.94
N THR A 63 -4.65 -18.31 14.51
CA THR A 63 -5.96 -18.29 13.81
C THR A 63 -7.02 -17.71 14.71
N LEU A 64 -6.97 -18.07 15.99
CA LEU A 64 -7.86 -17.53 16.99
C LEU A 64 -7.67 -16.01 17.18
N LEU A 65 -6.43 -15.55 17.37
CA LEU A 65 -6.12 -14.13 17.53
C LEU A 65 -6.53 -13.31 16.31
N THR A 66 -6.23 -13.79 15.10
CA THR A 66 -6.61 -13.10 13.86
C THR A 66 -8.13 -13.05 13.69
N THR A 67 -8.85 -14.14 13.98
CA THR A 67 -10.33 -14.16 13.93
C THR A 67 -10.94 -13.18 14.93
N ILE A 68 -10.38 -13.09 16.15
CA ILE A 68 -10.82 -12.15 17.18
C ILE A 68 -10.55 -10.70 16.76
N VAL A 69 -9.35 -10.40 16.26
CA VAL A 69 -8.97 -9.05 15.82
C VAL A 69 -9.81 -8.62 14.63
N VAL A 70 -10.00 -9.49 13.63
CA VAL A 70 -10.86 -9.21 12.46
C VAL A 70 -12.32 -9.04 12.89
N GLY A 71 -12.85 -9.92 13.74
CA GLY A 71 -14.22 -9.81 14.26
C GLY A 71 -14.43 -8.52 15.05
N SER A 72 -13.45 -8.13 15.88
CA SER A 72 -13.45 -6.86 16.59
C SER A 72 -13.47 -5.70 15.59
N LEU A 73 -12.56 -5.67 14.61
CA LEU A 73 -12.48 -4.63 13.59
C LEU A 73 -13.79 -4.47 12.79
N LEU A 74 -14.45 -5.57 12.45
CA LEU A 74 -15.74 -5.57 11.75
C LEU A 74 -16.89 -5.03 12.61
N ALA A 75 -16.84 -5.24 13.93
CA ALA A 75 -17.87 -4.77 14.86
C ALA A 75 -17.75 -3.26 15.18
N HIS A 76 -16.62 -2.62 14.84
CA HIS A 76 -16.42 -1.19 15.10
C HIS A 76 -17.30 -0.33 14.20
N LYS A 77 -18.37 0.24 14.79
CA LYS A 77 -19.35 1.09 14.09
C LYS A 77 -18.72 2.25 13.31
N LYS A 78 -17.72 2.93 13.88
CA LYS A 78 -17.00 4.04 13.23
C LYS A 78 -16.31 3.63 11.93
N LEU A 79 -15.75 2.43 11.86
CA LEU A 79 -15.11 1.93 10.63
C LEU A 79 -16.14 1.62 9.56
N LYS A 80 -17.29 1.07 9.95
CA LYS A 80 -18.39 0.84 9.04
C LYS A 80 -18.94 2.15 8.46
N GLU A 81 -19.17 3.14 9.32
CA GLU A 81 -19.57 4.49 8.91
C GLU A 81 -18.53 5.11 7.96
N PHE A 82 -17.25 5.05 8.33
CA PHE A 82 -16.16 5.55 7.48
C PHE A 82 -16.11 4.90 6.09
N ILE A 83 -16.29 3.58 5.98
CA ILE A 83 -16.30 2.90 4.68
C ILE A 83 -17.50 3.32 3.82
N VAL A 84 -18.66 3.53 4.45
CA VAL A 84 -19.86 4.05 3.76
C VAL A 84 -19.59 5.47 3.28
N ASP A 85 -19.06 6.34 4.14
CA ASP A 85 -18.74 7.73 3.81
C ASP A 85 -17.71 7.82 2.67
N VAL A 86 -16.67 7.00 2.69
CA VAL A 86 -15.67 6.92 1.60
C VAL A 86 -16.31 6.41 0.31
N GLY A 87 -17.20 5.42 0.38
CA GLY A 87 -17.93 4.92 -0.79
C GLY A 87 -18.82 6.00 -1.41
N ASP A 88 -19.54 6.76 -0.57
CA ASP A 88 -20.38 7.87 -0.98
C ASP A 88 -19.55 8.99 -1.60
N GLU A 89 -18.39 9.33 -1.02
CA GLU A 89 -17.49 10.35 -1.57
C GLU A 89 -16.87 9.90 -2.90
N LEU A 90 -16.41 8.65 -2.99
CA LEU A 90 -15.88 8.07 -4.24
C LEU A 90 -16.92 8.00 -5.36
N SER A 91 -18.20 7.86 -5.01
CA SER A 91 -19.30 7.91 -5.99
C SER A 91 -19.52 9.30 -6.60
N ARG A 92 -19.13 10.35 -5.87
CA ARG A 92 -19.19 11.74 -6.32
C ARG A 92 -17.96 12.17 -7.12
N VAL A 93 -16.85 11.44 -6.99
CA VAL A 93 -15.65 11.67 -7.78
C VAL A 93 -15.95 11.31 -9.24
N ALA A 94 -15.92 12.33 -10.11
CA ALA A 94 -15.97 12.12 -11.56
C ALA A 94 -14.68 11.44 -12.01
N TRP A 95 -14.74 10.13 -12.25
CA TRP A 95 -13.60 9.40 -12.78
C TRP A 95 -13.34 9.82 -14.22
N PRO A 96 -12.10 10.24 -14.55
CA PRO A 96 -11.78 10.70 -15.89
C PRO A 96 -11.95 9.55 -16.88
N THR A 97 -12.52 9.85 -18.04
CA THR A 97 -12.55 8.86 -19.13
C THR A 97 -11.12 8.66 -19.65
N LEU A 98 -10.85 7.49 -20.25
CA LEU A 98 -9.52 7.21 -20.84
C LEU A 98 -9.08 8.31 -21.83
N LYS A 99 -10.04 8.91 -22.54
CA LYS A 99 -9.79 10.01 -23.48
C LYS A 99 -9.39 11.31 -22.77
N GLU A 100 -10.01 11.63 -21.65
CA GLU A 100 -9.66 12.81 -20.84
C GLU A 100 -8.28 12.66 -20.19
N ALA A 101 -7.97 11.47 -19.67
CA ALA A 101 -6.66 11.15 -19.13
C ALA A 101 -5.57 11.34 -20.20
N GLN A 102 -5.78 10.80 -21.40
CA GLN A 102 -4.87 10.98 -22.54
C GLN A 102 -4.68 12.44 -22.91
N LYS A 103 -5.76 13.24 -22.96
CA LYS A 103 -5.68 14.67 -23.26
C LYS A 103 -4.79 15.41 -22.26
N THR A 104 -4.97 15.15 -20.97
CA THR A 104 -4.16 15.77 -19.91
C THR A 104 -2.70 15.34 -20.02
N THR A 105 -2.41 14.05 -20.28
CA THR A 105 -1.04 13.57 -20.48
C THR A 105 -0.37 14.21 -21.69
N VAL A 106 -1.08 14.35 -22.82
CA VAL A 106 -0.54 15.01 -24.03
C VAL A 106 -0.17 16.46 -23.74
N ILE A 107 -0.97 17.18 -22.96
CA ILE A 107 -0.67 18.55 -22.54
C ILE A 107 0.62 18.58 -21.70
N VAL A 108 0.77 17.66 -20.74
CA VAL A 108 1.98 17.57 -19.91
C VAL A 108 3.21 17.23 -20.76
N ILE A 109 3.09 16.32 -21.73
CA ILE A 109 4.19 15.99 -22.66
C ILE A 109 4.61 17.24 -23.44
N ALA A 110 3.66 17.99 -23.99
CA ALA A 110 3.95 19.23 -24.70
C ALA A 110 4.67 20.26 -23.79
N LEU A 111 4.22 20.40 -22.54
CA LEU A 111 4.84 21.28 -21.56
C LEU A 111 6.29 20.87 -21.23
N VAL A 112 6.55 19.56 -21.10
CA VAL A 112 7.89 19.02 -20.85
C VAL A 112 8.81 19.27 -22.04
N ILE A 113 8.33 19.09 -23.28
CA ILE A 113 9.12 19.37 -24.50
C ILE A 113 9.50 20.85 -24.55
N VAL A 114 8.55 21.76 -24.32
CA VAL A 114 8.83 23.21 -24.32
C VAL A 114 9.84 23.57 -23.23
N SER A 115 9.65 23.05 -22.01
CA SER A 115 10.57 23.26 -20.90
C SER A 115 11.99 22.75 -21.22
N SER A 116 12.09 21.58 -21.85
CA SER A 116 13.37 20.99 -22.26
C SER A 116 14.10 21.84 -23.29
N ILE A 117 13.39 22.41 -24.27
CA ILE A 117 13.98 23.30 -25.26
C ILE A 117 14.54 24.56 -24.60
N VAL A 118 13.77 25.17 -23.69
CA VAL A 118 14.21 26.39 -22.96
C VAL A 118 15.47 26.10 -22.14
N LEU A 119 15.49 25.00 -21.40
CA LEU A 119 16.65 24.58 -20.62
C LEU A 119 17.86 24.30 -21.51
N PHE A 120 17.68 23.60 -22.63
CA PHE A 120 18.76 23.33 -23.59
C PHE A 120 19.44 24.61 -24.10
N PHE A 121 18.66 25.65 -24.42
CA PHE A 121 19.21 26.94 -24.82
C PHE A 121 19.93 27.63 -23.67
N ALA A 122 19.35 27.63 -22.46
CA ALA A 122 19.97 28.20 -21.28
C ALA A 122 21.33 27.54 -20.99
N ASP A 123 21.37 26.21 -20.98
CA ASP A 123 22.59 25.42 -20.76
C ASP A 123 23.64 25.70 -21.84
N THR A 124 23.22 25.78 -23.11
CA THR A 124 24.14 26.08 -24.23
C THR A 124 24.77 27.47 -24.10
N VAL A 125 23.96 28.48 -23.76
CA VAL A 125 24.46 29.85 -23.57
C VAL A 125 25.39 29.91 -22.36
N PHE A 126 25.02 29.28 -21.25
CA PHE A 126 25.82 29.26 -20.03
C PHE A 126 27.19 28.60 -20.26
N LEU A 127 27.23 27.47 -20.96
CA LEU A 127 28.48 26.79 -21.31
C LEU A 127 29.36 27.63 -22.24
N ARG A 128 28.78 28.33 -23.22
CA ARG A 128 29.55 29.25 -24.08
C ARG A 128 30.17 30.39 -23.29
N ILE A 129 29.43 30.99 -22.35
CA ILE A 129 29.95 32.06 -21.50
C ILE A 129 31.10 31.56 -20.62
N ILE A 130 30.93 30.40 -19.97
CA ILE A 130 31.99 29.80 -19.15
C ILE A 130 33.24 29.53 -19.99
N ASN A 131 33.10 28.94 -21.17
CA ASN A 131 34.24 28.64 -22.04
C ASN A 131 34.97 29.90 -22.50
N LEU A 132 34.26 31.00 -22.77
CA LEU A 132 34.89 32.29 -23.10
C LEU A 132 35.71 32.81 -21.93
N ILE A 133 35.16 32.80 -20.71
CA ILE A 133 35.87 33.27 -19.50
C ILE A 133 37.14 32.43 -19.26
N MET A 134 37.02 31.10 -19.32
CA MET A 134 38.14 30.20 -19.13
C MET A 134 39.21 30.37 -20.21
N SER A 135 38.81 30.57 -21.47
CA SER A 135 39.74 30.81 -22.58
C SER A 135 40.47 32.16 -22.48
N THR A 136 39.89 33.16 -21.81
CA THR A 136 40.56 34.45 -21.56
C THR A 136 41.42 34.46 -20.28
N ALA A 137 41.24 33.48 -19.39
CA ALA A 137 42.00 33.36 -18.15
C ALA A 137 43.25 32.45 -18.28
N ALA A 138 43.36 31.70 -19.38
CA ALA A 138 44.53 30.93 -19.77
C ALA A 138 45.43 31.76 -20.71
#